data_AF-A0A3R6ZE86-F1
#
_entry.id   AF-A0A3R6ZE86-F1
#
_cell.length_a   1.000
_cell.length_b   1.000
_cell.length_c   1.000
_cell.angle_alpha   90.00
_cell.angle_beta   90.00
_cell.angle_gamma   90.00
#
_symmetry.space_group_name_H-M   'P 1'
#
loop_
_entity.id
_entity.type
_entity.pdbx_description
1 polymer ?
#
loop_
_entity_poly.entity_id
_entity_poly.type
_entity_poly.pdbx_seq_one_letter_code
_entity_poly.pdbx_strand_id
1 'polypeptide(L)' 'SKGPWFLDAISIADLDVYCMVSMMKSGFMDDIQTTICDRYTKIITIHNAVAAHPKVAAWDEAHKK' A
#
# COMPACT_ATOMS: atom_id res chain seq x y z
N SER A 1 -1.82 0.03 20.60
CA SER A 1 -2.24 -0.61 19.34
C SER A 1 -1.01 -1.10 18.61
N LYS A 2 -1.03 -2.33 18.12
CA LYS A 2 0.01 -3.04 17.35
C LYS A 2 0.03 -2.56 15.89
N GLY A 3 0.01 -1.24 15.67
CA GLY A 3 -0.11 -0.62 14.34
C GLY A 3 -1.37 -1.03 13.56
N PRO A 4 -1.54 -0.53 12.33
CA PRO A 4 -2.66 -0.91 11.47
C PRO A 4 -2.35 -2.18 10.66
N TRP A 5 -1.51 -3.08 11.16
CA TRP A 5 -1.00 -4.21 10.38
C TRP A 5 -2.03 -5.31 10.20
N PHE A 6 -1.77 -6.21 9.25
CA PHE A 6 -2.58 -7.40 9.07
C PHE A 6 -2.51 -8.33 10.29
N LEU A 7 -1.30 -8.46 10.85
CA LEU A 7 -0.99 -9.22 12.07
C LEU A 7 -0.66 -8.26 13.23
N ASP A 8 -0.02 -8.81 14.25
CA ASP A 8 0.45 -8.10 15.44
C ASP A 8 1.66 -7.17 15.19
N ALA A 9 2.33 -7.29 14.05
CA ALA A 9 3.48 -6.49 13.66
C ALA A 9 3.52 -6.40 12.13
N ILE A 10 4.24 -5.39 11.62
CA ILE A 10 4.46 -5.26 10.18
C ILE A 10 5.13 -6.52 9.64
N SER A 11 4.65 -7.00 8.51
CA SER A 11 5.10 -8.23 7.86
C SER A 11 5.15 -8.05 6.35
N ILE A 12 5.61 -9.09 5.63
CA ILE A 12 5.60 -9.12 4.16
C ILE A 12 4.17 -9.00 3.61
N ALA A 13 3.15 -9.45 4.35
CA ALA A 13 1.76 -9.31 3.93
C ALA A 13 1.34 -7.83 3.79
N ASP A 14 1.84 -6.96 4.66
CA ASP A 14 1.54 -5.52 4.60
C ASP A 14 2.25 -4.86 3.39
N LEU A 15 3.46 -5.31 3.06
CA LEU A 15 4.17 -4.89 1.85
C LEU A 15 3.47 -5.37 0.57
N ASP A 16 2.91 -6.59 0.58
CA ASP A 16 2.13 -7.10 -0.55
C ASP A 16 0.85 -6.28 -0.77
N VAL A 17 0.14 -5.95 0.32
CA VAL A 17 -0.99 -5.01 0.28
C VAL A 17 -0.57 -3.66 -0.29
N TYR A 18 0.57 -3.13 0.13
CA TYR A 18 1.10 -1.89 -0.42
C TYR A 18 1.32 -1.96 -1.94
N CYS A 19 2.03 -2.98 -2.41
CA CYS A 19 2.32 -3.18 -3.84
C CYS A 19 1.04 -3.36 -4.67
N MET A 20 0.12 -4.22 -4.20
CA MET A 20 -1.13 -4.51 -4.91
C MET A 20 -2.02 -3.28 -4.99
N VAL A 21 -2.19 -2.53 -3.89
CA VAL A 21 -2.99 -1.30 -3.89
C VAL A 21 -2.34 -0.24 -4.78
N SER A 22 -1.03 -0.05 -4.72
CA SER A 22 -0.32 0.87 -5.61
C SER A 22 -0.51 0.52 -7.09
N MET A 23 -0.46 -0.75 -7.45
CA MET A 23 -0.75 -1.22 -8.81
C MET A 23 -2.19 -0.91 -9.22
N MET A 24 -3.18 -1.27 -8.39
CA MET A 24 -4.60 -1.03 -8.66
C MET A 24 -4.93 0.46 -8.80
N LYS A 25 -4.21 1.33 -8.08
CA LYS A 25 -4.41 2.79 -8.09
C LYS A 25 -3.57 3.51 -9.14
N SER A 26 -2.62 2.83 -9.80
CA SER A 26 -1.68 3.44 -10.75
C SER A 26 -2.32 3.92 -12.06
N GLY A 27 -3.50 3.39 -12.40
CA GLY A 27 -4.12 3.59 -13.72
C GLY A 27 -3.48 2.76 -14.84
N PHE A 28 -2.60 1.81 -14.50
CA PHE A 28 -1.95 0.92 -15.48
C PHE A 28 -2.90 -0.12 -16.09
N MET A 29 -3.95 -0.51 -15.37
CA MET A 29 -4.93 -1.48 -15.87
C MET A 29 -6.11 -0.74 -16.50
N ASP A 30 -6.27 -0.90 -17.81
CA ASP A 30 -7.41 -0.36 -18.55
C ASP A 30 -8.73 -0.85 -17.93
N ASP A 31 -9.75 0.03 -17.97
CA ASP A 31 -11.09 -0.20 -17.44
C ASP A 31 -11.22 -0.45 -15.92
N ILE A 32 -10.11 -0.47 -15.18
CA ILE A 32 -10.14 -0.54 -13.72
C ILE A 32 -10.10 0.86 -13.12
N GLN A 33 -11.14 1.19 -12.34
CA GLN A 33 -11.20 2.46 -11.64
C GLN A 33 -10.08 2.56 -10.60
N THR A 34 -9.31 3.66 -10.62
CA THR A 34 -8.21 3.93 -9.67
C THR A 34 -8.67 4.13 -8.22
N THR A 35 -9.98 4.20 -8.00
CA THR A 35 -10.63 4.35 -6.69
C THR A 35 -11.20 3.04 -6.15
N ILE A 36 -11.02 1.90 -6.85
CA ILE A 36 -11.63 0.62 -6.49
C ILE A 36 -11.27 0.14 -5.08
N CYS A 37 -10.07 0.49 -4.61
CA CYS A 37 -9.58 0.13 -3.28
C CYS A 37 -10.11 1.05 -2.15
N ASP A 38 -10.63 2.25 -2.48
CA ASP A 38 -10.90 3.30 -1.49
C ASP A 38 -12.02 2.92 -0.50
N ARG A 39 -12.94 2.04 -0.92
CA ARG A 39 -14.01 1.51 -0.05
C ARG A 39 -13.51 0.58 1.05
N TYR A 40 -12.27 0.09 0.97
CA TYR A 40 -11.72 -0.88 1.91
C TYR A 40 -10.80 -0.20 2.93
N THR A 41 -11.40 0.37 3.97
CA THR A 41 -10.70 1.20 4.97
C THR A 41 -9.47 0.54 5.58
N LYS A 42 -9.55 -0.76 5.95
CA LYS A 42 -8.39 -1.49 6.52
C LYS A 42 -7.22 -1.57 5.52
N ILE A 43 -7.52 -1.89 4.27
CA ILE A 43 -6.53 -2.03 3.19
C ILE A 43 -5.83 -0.69 2.94
N ILE A 44 -6.60 0.40 2.82
CA ILE A 44 -6.04 1.74 2.62
C ILE A 44 -5.21 2.19 3.83
N THR A 45 -5.63 1.84 5.04
CA THR A 45 -4.88 2.19 6.26
C THR A 45 -3.54 1.46 6.31
N ILE A 46 -3.50 0.16 5.97
CA ILE A 46 -2.24 -0.61 5.83
C ILE A 46 -1.36 0.04 4.76
N HIS A 47 -1.89 0.27 3.57
CA HIS A 47 -1.17 0.87 2.45
C HIS A 47 -0.51 2.20 2.86
N ASN A 48 -1.26 3.11 3.48
CA ASN A 48 -0.75 4.41 3.88
C ASN A 48 0.31 4.30 4.99
N ALA A 49 0.15 3.37 5.93
CA ALA A 49 1.12 3.13 6.98
C ALA A 49 2.43 2.54 6.44
N VAL A 50 2.35 1.65 5.45
CA VAL A 50 3.52 1.09 4.77
C VAL A 50 4.21 2.15 3.90
N ALA A 51 3.45 2.97 3.15
CA ALA A 51 3.99 4.08 2.38
C ALA A 51 4.76 5.10 3.25
N ALA A 52 4.26 5.36 4.47
CA ALA A 52 4.92 6.23 5.44
C ALA A 52 6.13 5.59 6.14
N HIS A 53 6.40 4.30 5.94
CA HIS A 53 7.52 3.62 6.57
C HIS A 53 8.85 4.13 5.96
N PRO A 54 9.85 4.58 6.77
CA PRO A 54 11.04 5.27 6.26
C PRO A 54 11.82 4.49 5.19
N LYS A 55 11.92 3.16 5.34
CA LYS A 55 12.60 2.30 4.35
C LYS A 55 11.84 2.18 3.03
N VAL A 56 10.51 2.20 3.09
CA VAL A 56 9.65 2.10 1.89
C VAL A 56 9.70 3.42 1.15
N ALA A 57 9.51 4.55 1.84
CA ALA A 57 9.65 5.87 1.26
C ALA A 57 11.03 6.09 0.61
N ALA A 58 12.12 5.71 1.29
CA ALA A 58 13.46 5.79 0.72
C ALA A 58 13.64 4.90 -0.52
N TRP A 59 13.05 3.70 -0.52
CA TRP A 59 13.07 2.80 -1.67
C TRP A 59 12.31 3.39 -2.86
N ASP A 60 11.11 3.90 -2.64
CA ASP A 60 10.28 4.47 -3.70
C ASP A 60 10.94 5.71 -4.30
N GLU A 61 11.49 6.63 -3.49
CA GLU A 61 12.25 7.78 -4.00
C GLU A 61 13.43 7.35 -4.88
N ALA A 62 14.16 6.29 -4.50
CA ALA A 62 15.29 5.77 -5.27
C ALA A 62 14.87 5.09 -6.60
N HIS A 63 13.60 4.71 -6.74
CA HIS A 63 13.07 3.95 -7.89
C HIS A 63 11.90 4.64 -8.61
N LYS A 64 11.64 5.93 -8.34
CA LYS A 64 10.70 6.72 -9.13
C LYS A 64 11.15 6.74 -10.59
N LYS A 65 10.24 6.36 -11.49
CA LYS A 65 10.42 6.45 -12.94
C LYS A 65 10.02 7.83 -13.45
#